data_AF-A0A924L1S0-F1
#
_entry.id   AF-A0A924L1S0-F1
#
_cell.length_a   1.000
_cell.length_b   1.000
_cell.length_c   1.000
_cell.angle_alpha   90.00
_cell.angle_beta   90.00
_cell.angle_gamma   90.00
#
_symmetry.space_group_name_H-M   'P 1'
#
loop_
_entity.id
_entity.type
_entity.pdbx_description
1 polymer ?
#
loop_
_entity_poly.entity_id
_entity_poly.type
_entity_poly.pdbx_seq_one_letter_code
_entity_poly.pdbx_strand_id
1 'polypeptide(L)'
;MSKGKLLTGVLVGAAAGAVLGILMAPDKGSETRKKIAKKGNDVSGSVKDGFEKLGDTVSEKYRNIKDDAKEMIDKAKNKESALNQKYNTDNSF
;
A
#
# COMPACT_ATOMS: atom_id res chain seq x y z
N MET A 1 9.06 -10.47 7.93
CA MET A 1 7.88 -10.60 7.04
C MET A 1 8.36 -10.94 5.64
N SER A 2 7.93 -12.06 5.05
CA SER A 2 8.42 -12.43 3.70
C SER A 2 7.90 -11.44 2.67
N LYS A 3 8.77 -10.94 1.79
CA LYS A 3 8.35 -10.09 0.66
C LYS A 3 7.43 -10.85 -0.29
N GLY A 4 7.49 -12.18 -0.28
CA GLY A 4 6.44 -13.03 -0.86
C GLY A 4 5.07 -12.65 -0.29
N LYS A 5 4.89 -12.54 1.03
CA LYS A 5 3.60 -12.11 1.62
C LYS A 5 3.24 -10.65 1.39
N LEU A 6 4.20 -9.72 1.35
CA LEU A 6 3.90 -8.30 1.07
C LEU A 6 3.67 -8.04 -0.42
N LEU A 7 4.45 -8.65 -1.30
CA LEU A 7 4.28 -8.54 -2.74
C LEU A 7 3.08 -9.33 -3.16
N THR A 8 2.89 -10.56 -2.69
CA THR A 8 1.59 -11.24 -2.84
C THR A 8 0.52 -10.41 -2.16
N GLY A 9 0.76 -9.71 -1.04
CA GLY A 9 -0.22 -8.81 -0.43
C GLY A 9 -0.53 -7.55 -1.24
N VAL A 10 0.43 -7.02 -1.99
CA VAL A 10 0.31 -5.83 -2.86
C VAL A 10 -0.13 -6.24 -4.26
N LEU A 11 0.22 -7.43 -4.76
CA LEU A 11 -0.26 -7.99 -6.03
C LEU A 11 -1.62 -8.59 -5.86
N VAL A 12 -1.90 -9.23 -4.73
CA VAL A 12 -3.28 -9.51 -4.35
C VAL A 12 -3.96 -8.18 -4.07
N GLY A 13 -3.32 -7.22 -3.40
CA GLY A 13 -3.91 -5.91 -3.14
C GLY A 13 -4.14 -5.07 -4.39
N ALA A 14 -3.33 -5.22 -5.43
CA ALA A 14 -3.36 -4.47 -6.67
C ALA A 14 -4.01 -5.25 -7.79
N ALA A 15 -4.00 -6.57 -7.78
CA ALA A 15 -4.83 -7.39 -8.67
C ALA A 15 -6.24 -7.46 -8.12
N ALA A 16 -6.45 -7.66 -6.82
CA ALA A 16 -7.74 -7.34 -6.23
C ALA A 16 -8.02 -5.85 -6.42
N GLY A 17 -7.06 -4.95 -6.21
CA GLY A 17 -7.27 -3.52 -6.43
C GLY A 17 -7.59 -3.12 -7.88
N ALA A 18 -7.06 -3.83 -8.87
CA ALA A 18 -7.28 -3.60 -10.29
C ALA A 18 -8.48 -4.36 -10.79
N VAL A 19 -8.76 -5.57 -10.31
CA VAL A 19 -10.00 -6.29 -10.57
C VAL A 19 -11.14 -5.50 -9.97
N LEU A 20 -11.05 -5.15 -8.69
CA LEU A 20 -11.99 -4.24 -8.05
C LEU A 20 -11.98 -2.89 -8.77
N GLY A 21 -10.83 -2.35 -9.18
CA GLY A 21 -10.74 -1.07 -9.90
C GLY A 21 -11.41 -1.08 -11.27
N ILE A 22 -11.25 -2.15 -12.05
CA ILE A 22 -11.84 -2.37 -13.38
C ILE A 22 -13.32 -2.71 -13.25
N LEU A 23 -13.70 -3.56 -12.27
CA LEU A 23 -15.11 -3.88 -11.98
C LEU A 23 -15.87 -2.65 -11.49
N MET A 24 -15.24 -1.83 -10.64
CA MET A 24 -15.84 -0.62 -10.09
C MET A 24 -15.89 0.50 -11.14
N ALA A 25 -14.96 0.53 -12.10
CA ALA A 25 -14.93 1.49 -13.20
C ALA A 25 -14.81 0.78 -14.57
N PRO A 26 -15.92 0.23 -15.10
CA PRO A 26 -15.92 -0.44 -16.40
C PRO A 26 -15.97 0.59 -17.54
N ASP A 27 -14.91 0.64 -18.35
CA ASP A 27 -14.93 1.36 -19.62
C ASP A 27 -15.82 0.60 -20.64
N LYS A 28 -16.58 1.33 -21.48
CA LYS A 28 -17.32 0.72 -22.60
C LYS A 28 -16.32 0.02 -23.52
N GLY A 29 -16.53 -1.26 -23.83
CA GLY A 29 -15.56 -2.06 -24.58
C GLY A 29 -15.19 -1.50 -25.97
N SER A 30 -16.08 -0.75 -26.63
CA SER A 30 -15.77 0.00 -27.86
C SER A 30 -14.72 1.08 -27.61
N GLU A 31 -14.85 1.83 -26.51
CA GLU A 31 -13.90 2.85 -26.06
C GLU A 31 -12.64 2.24 -25.48
N THR A 32 -12.67 1.07 -24.82
CA THR A 32 -11.45 0.37 -24.40
C THR A 32 -10.63 -0.06 -25.59
N ARG A 33 -11.26 -0.59 -26.65
CA ARG A 33 -10.55 -0.94 -27.90
C ARG A 33 -10.05 0.29 -28.64
N LYS A 34 -10.87 1.35 -28.71
CA LYS A 34 -10.48 2.61 -29.34
C LYS A 34 -9.38 3.31 -28.54
N LYS A 35 -9.41 3.24 -27.21
CA LYS A 35 -8.30 3.61 -26.31
C LYS A 35 -7.12 2.70 -26.58
N ILE A 36 -7.19 1.38 -26.62
CA ILE A 36 -6.02 0.53 -26.94
C ILE A 36 -5.40 0.94 -28.29
N ALA A 37 -6.22 1.22 -29.30
CA ALA A 37 -5.76 1.69 -30.61
C ALA A 37 -5.17 3.12 -30.58
N LYS A 38 -5.77 4.05 -29.83
CA LYS A 38 -5.38 5.47 -29.76
C LYS A 38 -4.30 5.74 -28.70
N LYS A 39 -4.37 5.09 -27.54
CA LYS A 39 -3.34 4.96 -26.50
C LYS A 39 -2.08 4.30 -27.06
N GLY A 40 -2.23 3.40 -28.04
CA GLY A 40 -1.12 2.87 -28.83
C GLY A 40 -0.28 3.96 -29.51
N ASN A 41 -0.85 5.14 -29.77
CA ASN A 41 -0.13 6.30 -30.30
C ASN A 41 0.09 7.46 -29.28
N ASP A 42 -0.82 7.73 -28.32
CA ASP A 42 -0.79 9.00 -27.54
C ASP A 42 -0.77 8.90 -26.00
N VAL A 43 -0.89 7.74 -25.35
CA VAL A 43 -1.09 7.72 -23.88
C VAL A 43 0.14 7.97 -23.02
N SER A 44 1.29 8.02 -23.65
CA SER A 44 2.58 8.15 -23.00
C SER A 44 2.79 9.51 -22.32
N GLY A 45 2.16 10.59 -22.81
CA GLY A 45 2.46 11.96 -22.37
C GLY A 45 1.94 12.31 -20.98
N SER A 46 0.64 12.50 -20.79
CA SER A 46 0.07 13.03 -19.53
C SER A 46 0.02 12.03 -18.37
N VAL A 47 0.21 10.73 -18.63
CA VAL A 47 0.40 9.72 -17.58
C VAL A 47 1.75 9.91 -16.89
N LYS A 48 2.76 10.49 -17.57
CA LYS A 48 4.08 10.77 -17.00
C LYS A 48 4.04 11.93 -16.00
N ASP A 49 3.45 13.06 -16.38
CA ASP A 49 3.45 14.25 -15.52
C ASP A 49 2.61 14.07 -14.23
N GLY A 50 1.53 13.28 -14.30
CA GLY A 50 0.73 12.91 -13.12
C GLY A 50 1.44 11.91 -12.19
N PHE A 51 2.28 11.04 -12.73
CA PHE A 51 3.09 10.09 -11.95
C PHE A 51 4.23 10.80 -11.22
N GLU A 52 4.76 11.88 -11.81
CA GLU A 52 5.80 12.70 -11.20
C GLU A 52 5.27 13.47 -9.98
N LYS A 53 4.11 14.13 -10.07
CA LYS A 53 3.48 14.79 -8.90
C LYS A 53 3.01 13.82 -7.82
N LEU A 54 2.62 12.59 -8.20
CA LEU A 54 2.25 11.53 -7.25
C LEU A 54 3.49 11.06 -6.45
N GLY A 55 4.66 11.00 -7.10
CA GLY A 55 5.93 10.62 -6.48
C GLY A 55 6.34 11.54 -5.33
N ASP A 56 6.19 12.85 -5.53
CA ASP A 56 6.61 13.82 -4.51
C ASP A 56 5.65 13.84 -3.30
N THR A 57 4.34 13.74 -3.52
CA THR A 57 3.34 13.74 -2.42
C THR A 57 3.34 12.43 -1.62
N VAL A 58 3.60 11.29 -2.28
CA VAL A 58 3.78 10.01 -1.60
C VAL A 58 5.04 10.03 -0.73
N SER A 59 6.09 10.74 -1.15
CA SER A 59 7.36 10.87 -0.42
C SER A 59 7.20 11.50 0.97
N GLU A 60 6.33 12.51 1.09
CA GLU A 60 6.11 13.21 2.35
C GLU A 60 5.16 12.44 3.29
N LYS A 61 4.05 11.89 2.77
CA LYS A 61 3.13 11.06 3.55
C LYS A 61 3.76 9.74 4.01
N TYR A 62 4.73 9.22 3.25
CA TYR A 62 5.49 8.03 3.63
C TYR A 62 6.38 8.27 4.86
N ARG A 63 6.84 9.51 5.11
CA ARG A 63 7.55 9.83 6.36
C ARG A 63 6.63 9.80 7.58
N ASN A 64 5.41 10.35 7.49
CA ASN A 64 4.46 10.33 8.61
C ASN A 64 3.95 8.91 8.91
N ILE A 65 3.63 8.12 7.89
CA ILE A 65 3.25 6.71 8.06
C ILE A 65 4.40 5.89 8.69
N LYS A 66 5.65 6.27 8.43
CA LYS A 66 6.85 5.61 8.98
C LYS A 66 7.06 5.93 10.46
N ASP A 67 6.68 7.12 10.89
CA ASP A 67 6.79 7.51 12.30
C ASP A 67 5.57 7.02 13.12
N ASP A 68 4.35 7.02 12.57
CA ASP A 68 3.18 6.37 13.19
C ASP A 68 3.39 4.85 13.36
N ALA A 69 4.00 4.21 12.36
CA ALA A 69 4.37 2.81 12.46
C ALA A 69 5.44 2.57 13.56
N LYS A 70 6.39 3.50 13.75
CA LYS A 70 7.35 3.44 14.88
C LYS A 70 6.63 3.54 16.22
N GLU A 71 5.68 4.45 16.33
CA GLU A 71 4.98 4.68 17.60
C GLU A 71 4.07 3.50 17.96
N MET A 72 3.41 2.89 16.97
CA MET A 72 2.66 1.64 17.17
C MET A 72 3.57 0.49 17.63
N ILE A 73 4.79 0.42 17.10
CA ILE A 73 5.76 -0.62 17.46
C ILE A 73 6.33 -0.39 18.85
N ASP A 74 6.59 0.86 19.24
CA ASP A 74 7.08 1.18 20.58
C ASP A 74 5.96 1.04 21.64
N LYS A 75 4.71 1.34 21.30
CA LYS A 75 3.53 0.99 22.12
C LYS A 75 3.39 -0.52 22.29
N ALA A 76 3.66 -1.30 21.24
CA ALA A 76 3.66 -2.75 21.33
C ALA A 76 4.79 -3.25 22.26
N LYS A 77 6.00 -2.69 22.17
CA LYS A 77 7.14 -3.02 23.05
C LYS A 77 6.90 -2.69 24.51
N ASN A 78 6.37 -1.51 24.80
CA ASN A 78 6.10 -1.14 26.19
C ASN A 78 4.97 -1.98 26.79
N LYS A 79 3.95 -2.36 26.00
CA LYS A 79 2.96 -3.36 26.39
C LYS A 79 3.61 -4.70 26.69
N GLU A 80 4.60 -5.10 25.91
CA GLU A 80 5.31 -6.36 26.06
C GLU A 80 6.24 -6.37 27.30
N SER A 81 6.94 -5.27 27.60
CA SER A 81 7.75 -5.09 28.82
C SER A 81 6.89 -5.12 30.08
N ALA A 82 5.72 -4.47 30.04
CA ALA A 82 4.74 -4.50 31.12
C ALA A 82 4.11 -5.88 31.27
N LEU A 83 3.88 -6.60 30.16
CA LEU A 83 3.44 -8.00 30.20
C LEU A 83 4.54 -8.89 30.81
N ASN A 84 5.81 -8.72 30.44
CA ASN A 84 6.91 -9.56 30.92
C ASN A 84 7.27 -9.31 32.40
N GLN A 85 7.23 -8.07 32.87
CA GLN A 85 7.42 -7.78 34.29
C GLN A 85 6.27 -8.36 35.15
N LYS A 86 5.06 -8.36 34.60
CA LYS A 86 3.87 -8.98 35.23
C LYS A 86 3.99 -10.51 35.24
N TYR A 87 4.49 -11.11 34.15
CA TYR A 87 4.74 -12.55 34.05
C TYR A 87 5.89 -13.04 34.96
N ASN A 88 6.93 -12.24 35.22
CA ASN A 88 8.06 -12.65 36.07
C ASN A 88 7.81 -12.44 37.57
N THR A 89 6.94 -11.49 37.93
CA THR A 89 6.53 -11.27 39.32
C THR A 89 5.55 -12.37 39.79
N ASP A 90 4.64 -12.83 38.92
CA ASP A 90 3.69 -13.91 39.24
C ASP A 90 4.31 -15.32 39.30
N ASN A 91 5.57 -15.52 38.85
CA ASN A 91 6.25 -16.81 38.84
C ASN A 91 7.44 -16.91 39.84
N SER A 92 7.59 -15.94 40.75
CA SER A 92 8.67 -15.94 41.76
C SER A 92 8.20 -16.12 43.21
N PHE A 93 6.92 -16.48 43.44
CA PHE A 93 6.41 -16.98 44.72
C PHE A 93 5.37 -18.08 44.51
#